data_AF-A0A0N5AG25-F1
#
_entry.id   AF-A0A0N5AG25-F1
#
_cell.length_a   1.000
_cell.length_b   1.000
_cell.length_c   1.000
_cell.angle_alpha   90.00
_cell.angle_beta   90.00
_cell.angle_gamma   90.00
#
_symmetry.space_group_name_H-M   'P 1'
#
loop_
_entity.id
_entity.type
_entity.pdbx_description
1 polymer ?
#
loop_
_entity_poly.entity_id
_entity_poly.type
_entity_poly.pdbx_seq_one_letter_code
_entity_poly.pdbx_strand_id
1 'polypeptide(L)'
;MSTTWLKNFFGFNQSDYELLMVPNPRLEYGLTLTIRGAEIGTLVGSIAGILAPLVAKNRSSCNYRENFTCGGIAGAVAGSVIGAIVAFYELGHLGKYELYGSCYRRRFDTGRINLDRACFLGATLGYLRYGAFGYTAGVDLAFILSSVFMKEN
;
A
#
# COMPACT_ATOMS: atom_id res chain seq x y z
N MET A 1 -8.44 -16.82 -1.43
CA MET A 1 -8.58 -15.46 -1.99
C MET A 1 -9.83 -15.41 -2.84
N SER A 2 -10.65 -14.36 -2.74
CA SER A 2 -11.77 -14.24 -3.66
C SER A 2 -11.25 -13.85 -5.04
N THR A 3 -11.50 -14.66 -6.05
CA THR A 3 -11.24 -14.31 -7.45
C THR A 3 -11.93 -12.99 -7.83
N THR A 4 -13.04 -12.64 -7.17
CA THR A 4 -13.72 -11.35 -7.35
C THR A 4 -12.90 -10.16 -6.85
N TRP A 5 -12.20 -10.29 -5.71
CA TRP A 5 -11.35 -9.20 -5.21
C TRP A 5 -10.16 -8.93 -6.13
N LEU A 6 -9.48 -9.99 -6.62
CA LEU A 6 -8.39 -9.84 -7.58
C LEU A 6 -8.87 -9.23 -8.90
N LYS A 7 -10.04 -9.65 -9.40
CA LYS A 7 -10.64 -9.06 -10.60
C LYS A 7 -10.91 -7.57 -10.41
N ASN A 8 -11.48 -7.19 -9.27
CA ASN A 8 -11.66 -5.77 -8.93
C ASN A 8 -10.31 -5.07 -8.86
N PHE A 9 -9.31 -5.66 -8.21
CA PHE A 9 -7.99 -5.06 -8.09
C PHE A 9 -7.35 -4.76 -9.45
N PHE A 10 -7.44 -5.69 -10.41
CA PHE A 10 -6.91 -5.49 -11.77
C PHE A 10 -7.78 -4.61 -12.69
N GLY A 11 -8.96 -4.16 -12.24
CA GLY A 11 -9.83 -3.29 -13.04
C GLY A 11 -10.66 -4.01 -14.09
N PHE A 12 -10.88 -5.32 -13.94
CA PHE A 12 -11.85 -6.02 -14.78
C PHE A 12 -13.27 -5.58 -14.41
N ASN A 13 -14.12 -5.38 -15.42
CA ASN A 13 -15.53 -5.06 -15.21
C ASN A 13 -16.21 -6.18 -14.39
N GLN A 14 -16.80 -5.80 -13.26
CA GLN A 14 -17.57 -6.70 -12.42
C GLN A 14 -19.02 -6.23 -12.31
N SER A 15 -19.94 -7.17 -12.25
CA SER A 15 -21.34 -6.85 -11.95
C SER A 15 -21.48 -6.48 -10.47
N ASP A 16 -22.47 -5.65 -10.13
CA ASP A 16 -22.75 -5.28 -8.73
C ASP A 16 -23.01 -6.51 -7.85
N TYR A 17 -23.58 -7.57 -8.41
CA TYR A 17 -23.78 -8.85 -7.75
C TYR A 17 -22.46 -9.55 -7.37
N GLU A 18 -21.43 -9.47 -8.21
CA GLU A 18 -20.11 -10.02 -7.91
C GLU A 18 -19.35 -9.19 -6.86
N LEU A 19 -19.53 -7.86 -6.89
CA LEU A 19 -18.99 -6.94 -5.89
C LEU A 19 -19.62 -7.15 -4.51
N LEU A 20 -20.90 -7.54 -4.47
CA LEU A 20 -21.60 -7.92 -3.26
C LEU A 20 -21.05 -9.22 -2.66
N MET A 21 -20.59 -10.18 -3.45
CA MET A 21 -20.09 -11.45 -2.91
C MET A 21 -18.66 -11.30 -2.33
N VAL A 22 -18.54 -11.39 -1.00
CA VAL A 22 -17.26 -11.45 -0.28
C VAL A 22 -17.08 -12.85 0.33
N PRO A 23 -16.47 -13.82 -0.39
CA PRO A 23 -16.34 -15.20 0.07
C PRO A 23 -15.50 -15.36 1.34
N ASN A 24 -14.47 -14.51 1.49
CA ASN A 24 -13.51 -14.58 2.60
C ASN A 24 -13.16 -13.17 3.09
N PRO A 25 -14.05 -12.52 3.86
CA PRO A 25 -13.87 -11.13 4.27
C PRO A 25 -12.63 -10.95 5.17
N ARG A 26 -12.28 -11.97 5.95
CA ARG A 26 -11.10 -11.92 6.84
C ARG A 26 -9.79 -11.79 6.07
N LEU A 27 -9.62 -12.62 5.05
CA LEU A 27 -8.41 -12.63 4.24
C LEU A 27 -8.31 -11.39 3.36
N GLU A 28 -9.44 -10.96 2.79
CA GLU A 28 -9.51 -9.75 1.96
C GLU A 28 -9.19 -8.49 2.76
N TYR A 29 -9.79 -8.39 3.95
CA TYR A 29 -9.54 -7.30 4.88
C TYR A 29 -8.07 -7.24 5.29
N GLY A 30 -7.51 -8.40 5.68
CA GLY A 30 -6.12 -8.50 6.11
C GLY A 30 -5.13 -8.13 5.01
N LEU A 31 -5.31 -8.68 3.80
CA LEU A 31 -4.41 -8.39 2.68
C LEU A 31 -4.48 -6.93 2.23
N THR A 32 -5.67 -6.33 2.24
CA THR A 32 -5.81 -4.91 1.93
C THR A 32 -5.04 -4.07 2.96
N LEU A 33 -5.10 -4.44 4.24
CA LEU A 33 -4.38 -3.75 5.30
C LEU A 33 -2.85 -3.94 5.21
N THR A 34 -2.38 -5.14 4.86
CA THR A 34 -0.94 -5.40 4.71
C THR A 34 -0.36 -4.65 3.51
N ILE A 35 -1.07 -4.63 2.37
CA ILE A 35 -0.64 -3.87 1.17
C ILE A 35 -0.51 -2.39 1.51
N ARG A 36 -1.55 -1.81 2.13
CA ARG A 36 -1.50 -0.40 2.55
C ARG A 36 -0.45 -0.12 3.60
N GLY A 37 -0.26 -1.04 4.54
CA GLY A 37 0.81 -0.96 5.51
C GLY A 37 2.17 -0.89 4.82
N ALA A 38 2.39 -1.71 3.80
CA ALA A 38 3.63 -1.69 3.01
C ALA A 38 3.78 -0.38 2.21
N GLU A 39 2.73 0.13 1.57
CA GLU A 39 2.77 1.39 0.80
C GLU A 39 3.09 2.60 1.70
N ILE A 40 2.34 2.76 2.80
CA ILE A 40 2.56 3.84 3.77
C ILE A 40 3.93 3.67 4.42
N GLY A 41 4.30 2.44 4.77
CA GLY A 41 5.60 2.12 5.33
C GLY A 41 6.75 2.48 4.39
N THR A 42 6.60 2.22 3.09
CA THR A 42 7.59 2.60 2.06
C THR A 42 7.79 4.11 2.06
N LEU A 43 6.71 4.89 2.02
CA LEU A 43 6.79 6.35 1.99
C LEU A 43 7.41 6.93 3.26
N VAL A 44 6.97 6.45 4.43
CA VAL A 44 7.54 6.91 5.71
C VAL A 44 9.02 6.53 5.82
N GLY A 45 9.38 5.31 5.41
CA GLY A 45 10.75 4.81 5.41
C GLY A 45 11.66 5.56 4.45
N SER A 46 11.17 5.87 3.24
CA SER A 46 11.86 6.68 2.24
C SER A 46 12.21 8.07 2.76
N ILE A 47 11.24 8.75 3.39
CA ILE A 47 11.44 10.08 4.00
C ILE A 47 12.42 9.99 5.17
N ALA A 48 12.24 9.01 6.06
CA ALA A 48 13.14 8.78 7.19
C ALA A 48 14.58 8.49 6.74
N GLY A 49 14.76 7.73 5.65
CA GLY A 49 16.06 7.43 5.06
C GLY A 49 16.80 8.68 4.56
N ILE A 50 16.10 9.62 3.93
CA ILE A 50 16.69 10.91 3.50
C ILE A 50 17.06 11.78 4.72
N LEU A 51 16.24 11.78 5.76
CA LEU A 51 16.43 12.61 6.96
C LEU A 51 17.49 12.06 7.92
N ALA A 52 17.71 10.75 7.96
CA ALA A 52 18.69 10.09 8.83
C ALA A 52 20.11 10.70 8.75
N PRO A 53 20.74 10.92 7.58
CA PRO A 53 22.05 11.54 7.50
C PRO A 53 22.08 13.01 7.93
N LEU A 54 20.96 13.74 7.78
CA LEU A 54 20.85 15.14 8.22
C LEU A 54 20.86 15.26 9.75
N VAL A 55 20.25 14.28 10.44
CA VAL A 55 20.20 14.23 11.91
C VAL A 55 21.50 13.65 12.51
N ALA A 56 22.10 12.65 11.86
CA ALA A 56 23.25 11.92 12.40
C ALA A 56 24.59 12.68 12.40
N LYS A 57 24.64 13.92 11.89
CA LYS A 57 25.83 14.80 11.85
C LYS A 57 27.11 14.11 11.33
N ASN A 58 26.96 13.08 10.50
CA ASN A 58 28.07 12.33 9.91
C ASN A 58 28.09 12.61 8.41
N ARG A 59 29.15 13.28 7.96
CA ARG A 59 29.29 13.90 6.62
C ARG A 59 30.09 13.04 5.64
N SER A 60 30.28 11.75 5.92
CA SER A 60 30.93 10.83 4.98
C SER A 60 29.95 10.48 3.85
N SER A 61 30.41 10.61 2.60
CA SER A 61 29.69 10.39 1.33
C SER A 61 28.27 9.82 1.46
N CYS A 62 27.31 10.69 1.74
CA CYS A 62 25.91 10.28 1.86
C CYS A 62 25.34 10.04 0.47
N ASN A 63 25.25 8.77 0.08
CA ASN A 63 24.48 8.35 -1.08
C ASN A 63 22.99 8.50 -0.75
N TYR A 64 22.42 9.68 -1.00
CA TYR A 64 20.99 9.96 -0.79
C TYR A 64 20.08 8.92 -1.47
N ARG A 65 20.50 8.45 -2.65
CA ARG A 65 19.80 7.39 -3.39
C ARG A 65 19.73 6.09 -2.60
N GLU A 66 20.85 5.66 -2.04
CA GLU A 66 20.98 4.40 -1.32
C GLU A 66 20.22 4.45 0.01
N ASN A 67 20.34 5.57 0.74
CA ASN A 67 19.60 5.79 1.98
C ASN A 67 18.08 5.86 1.76
N PHE A 68 17.63 6.50 0.67
CA PHE A 68 16.23 6.50 0.26
C PHE A 68 15.74 5.08 -0.05
N THR A 69 16.48 4.30 -0.83
CA THR A 69 16.08 2.92 -1.15
C THR A 69 16.06 2.00 0.07
N CYS A 70 17.08 2.11 0.92
CA CYS A 70 17.21 1.27 2.10
C CYS A 70 16.12 1.62 3.12
N GLY A 71 15.88 2.92 3.33
CA GLY A 71 14.79 3.41 4.16
C GLY A 71 13.41 2.97 3.64
N GLY A 72 13.16 3.14 2.34
CA GLY A 72 11.89 2.75 1.72
C GLY A 72 11.62 1.24 1.80
N ILE A 73 12.61 0.40 1.52
CA ILE A 73 12.46 -1.07 1.64
C ILE A 73 12.26 -1.49 3.10
N ALA A 74 13.08 -0.96 4.02
CA ALA A 74 12.95 -1.24 5.45
C ALA A 74 11.57 -0.81 5.97
N GLY A 75 11.10 0.35 5.53
CA GLY A 75 9.77 0.87 5.80
C GLY A 75 8.65 0.00 5.22
N ALA A 76 8.80 -0.50 3.99
CA ALA A 76 7.84 -1.42 3.37
C ALA A 76 7.69 -2.71 4.19
N VAL A 77 8.82 -3.29 4.60
CA VAL A 77 8.84 -4.51 5.42
C VAL A 77 8.21 -4.24 6.78
N ALA A 78 8.64 -3.19 7.49
CA ALA A 78 8.08 -2.82 8.79
C ALA A 78 6.57 -2.52 8.69
N GLY A 79 6.16 -1.77 7.67
CA GLY A 79 4.77 -1.42 7.40
C GLY A 79 3.91 -2.64 7.08
N SER A 80 4.44 -3.62 6.34
CA SER A 80 3.73 -4.88 6.08
C SER A 80 3.48 -5.69 7.35
N VAL A 81 4.46 -5.72 8.26
CA VAL A 81 4.36 -6.42 9.56
C VAL A 81 3.35 -5.71 10.46
N ILE A 82 3.44 -4.38 10.57
CA ILE A 82 2.48 -3.57 11.35
C ILE A 82 1.08 -3.74 10.77
N GLY A 83 0.91 -3.65 9.45
CA GLY A 83 -0.39 -3.86 8.79
C GLY A 83 -0.97 -5.24 9.05
N ALA A 84 -0.14 -6.29 9.08
CA ALA A 84 -0.57 -7.64 9.44
C ALA A 84 -1.01 -7.72 10.91
N ILE A 85 -0.24 -7.13 11.83
CA ILE A 85 -0.58 -7.10 13.27
C ILE A 85 -1.91 -6.38 13.49
N VAL A 86 -2.10 -5.20 12.89
CA VAL A 86 -3.35 -4.44 12.97
C VAL A 86 -4.50 -5.25 12.39
N ALA A 87 -4.29 -5.93 11.25
CA ALA A 87 -5.30 -6.81 10.68
C ALA A 87 -5.67 -7.94 11.64
N PHE A 88 -4.71 -8.62 12.26
CA PHE A 88 -5.00 -9.67 13.24
C PHE A 88 -5.77 -9.14 14.46
N TYR A 89 -5.41 -7.95 14.95
CA TYR A 89 -6.11 -7.32 16.06
C TYR A 89 -7.57 -6.98 15.71
N GLU A 90 -7.78 -6.33 14.57
CA GLU A 90 -9.12 -5.95 14.09
C GLU A 90 -9.98 -7.17 13.74
N LEU A 91 -9.38 -8.24 13.20
CA LEU A 91 -10.07 -9.50 12.95
C LEU A 91 -10.55 -10.21 14.23
N GLY A 92 -9.87 -9.97 15.35
CA GLY A 92 -10.27 -10.47 16.67
C GLY A 92 -11.36 -9.64 17.33
N HIS A 93 -11.46 -8.35 17.00
CA HIS A 93 -12.38 -7.40 17.64
C HIS A 93 -13.68 -7.18 16.85
N LEU A 94 -13.61 -7.16 15.51
CA LEU A 94 -14.75 -6.83 14.64
C LEU A 94 -15.74 -7.99 14.51
N GLY A 95 -17.03 -7.65 14.58
CA GLY A 95 -18.11 -8.59 14.26
C GLY A 95 -18.10 -9.00 12.78
N LYS A 96 -18.66 -10.18 12.46
CA LYS A 96 -18.74 -10.68 11.06
C LYS A 96 -19.44 -9.68 10.12
N TYR A 97 -20.46 -8.97 10.62
CA TYR A 97 -21.23 -8.00 9.86
C TYR A 97 -20.44 -6.70 9.61
N GLU A 98 -19.69 -6.22 10.60
CA GLU A 98 -18.85 -5.02 10.48
C GLU A 98 -17.69 -5.25 9.52
N LEU A 99 -17.07 -6.43 9.61
CA LEU A 99 -16.00 -6.84 8.71
C LEU A 99 -16.48 -6.88 7.25
N TYR A 100 -17.69 -7.42 7.04
CA TYR A 100 -18.32 -7.45 5.72
C TYR A 100 -18.62 -6.04 5.20
N GLY A 101 -19.23 -5.19 6.03
CA GLY A 101 -19.50 -3.79 5.70
C GLY A 101 -18.22 -3.00 5.38
N SER A 102 -17.13 -3.29 6.08
CA SER A 102 -15.82 -2.67 5.86
C SER A 102 -15.21 -3.10 4.52
N CYS A 103 -15.27 -4.39 4.18
CA CYS A 103 -14.84 -4.88 2.87
C CYS A 103 -15.68 -4.30 1.74
N TYR A 104 -17.00 -4.23 1.94
CA TYR A 104 -17.94 -3.65 0.98
C TYR A 104 -17.61 -2.19 0.68
N ARG A 105 -17.44 -1.35 1.71
CA ARG A 105 -17.07 0.07 1.53
C ARG A 105 -15.75 0.22 0.78
N ARG A 106 -14.77 -0.65 1.04
CA ARG A 106 -13.47 -0.60 0.33
C ARG A 106 -13.58 -0.97 -1.14
N ARG A 107 -14.50 -1.88 -1.51
CA ARG A 107 -14.74 -2.25 -2.91
C ARG A 107 -15.42 -1.15 -3.74
N PHE A 108 -16.24 -0.32 -3.10
CA PHE A 108 -16.92 0.80 -3.73
C PHE A 108 -16.12 2.10 -3.72
N ASP A 109 -15.07 2.18 -2.90
CA ASP A 109 -14.18 3.34 -2.84
C ASP A 109 -13.19 3.32 -4.02
N THR A 110 -13.64 3.83 -5.17
CA THR A 110 -12.88 3.87 -6.42
C THR A 110 -11.57 4.66 -6.28
N GLY A 111 -11.56 5.71 -5.45
CA GLY A 111 -10.37 6.53 -5.21
C GLY A 111 -9.26 5.69 -4.57
N ARG A 112 -9.60 4.94 -3.52
CA ARG A 112 -8.63 4.08 -2.84
C ARG A 112 -8.17 2.89 -3.68
N ILE A 113 -9.07 2.30 -4.48
CA ILE A 113 -8.68 1.21 -5.38
C ILE A 113 -7.71 1.71 -6.46
N ASN A 114 -7.96 2.89 -7.01
CA ASN A 114 -7.09 3.48 -8.01
C ASN A 114 -5.71 3.86 -7.43
N LEU A 115 -5.65 4.28 -6.17
CA LEU A 115 -4.39 4.44 -5.42
C LEU A 115 -3.64 3.11 -5.36
N ASP A 116 -4.26 2.05 -4.80
CA ASP A 116 -3.59 0.77 -4.59
C ASP A 116 -3.11 0.17 -5.95
N ARG A 117 -3.87 0.40 -7.04
CA ARG A 117 -3.46 0.06 -8.41
C ARG A 117 -2.27 0.88 -8.92
N ALA A 118 -2.29 2.20 -8.71
CA ALA A 118 -1.21 3.09 -9.13
C ALA A 118 0.09 2.77 -8.38
N CYS A 119 0.01 2.49 -7.08
CA CYS A 119 1.12 2.02 -6.26
C CYS A 119 1.67 0.69 -6.79
N PHE A 120 0.81 -0.28 -7.09
CA PHE A 120 1.22 -1.58 -7.63
C PHE A 120 1.87 -1.46 -9.02
N LEU A 121 1.28 -0.68 -9.92
CA LEU A 121 1.84 -0.43 -11.25
C LEU A 121 3.16 0.35 -11.17
N GLY A 122 3.23 1.37 -10.32
CA GLY A 122 4.45 2.14 -10.07
C GLY A 122 5.56 1.28 -9.49
N ALA A 123 5.25 0.45 -8.50
CA ALA A 123 6.17 -0.51 -7.89
C ALA A 123 6.73 -1.50 -8.90
N THR A 124 5.86 -2.12 -9.71
CA THR A 124 6.26 -3.16 -10.67
C THR A 124 7.05 -2.58 -11.84
N LEU A 125 6.56 -1.51 -12.48
CA LEU A 125 7.26 -0.84 -13.59
C LEU A 125 8.58 -0.22 -13.13
N GLY A 126 8.58 0.39 -11.94
CA GLY A 126 9.77 0.95 -11.32
C GLY A 126 10.82 -0.12 -11.03
N TYR A 127 10.41 -1.24 -10.42
CA TYR A 127 11.31 -2.35 -10.13
C TYR A 127 11.93 -2.93 -11.41
N LEU A 128 11.14 -3.13 -12.46
CA LEU A 128 11.62 -3.64 -13.74
C LEU A 128 12.65 -2.72 -14.40
N ARG A 129 12.52 -1.40 -14.25
CA ARG A 129 13.41 -0.43 -14.92
C ARG A 129 14.67 -0.09 -14.12
N TYR A 130 14.55 0.10 -12.81
CA TYR A 130 15.63 0.63 -11.95
C TYR A 130 15.85 -0.17 -10.66
N GLY A 131 15.29 -1.39 -10.57
CA GLY A 131 15.42 -2.28 -9.41
C GLY A 131 14.79 -1.71 -8.15
N ALA A 132 15.43 -1.97 -7.00
CA ALA A 132 15.01 -1.50 -5.67
C ALA A 132 14.69 0.01 -5.61
N PHE A 133 15.46 0.85 -6.32
CA PHE A 133 15.21 2.29 -6.36
C PHE A 133 13.94 2.66 -7.12
N GLY A 134 13.69 1.99 -8.24
CA GLY A 134 12.48 2.25 -9.00
C GLY A 134 11.23 1.78 -8.27
N TYR A 135 11.33 0.70 -7.49
CA TYR A 135 10.25 0.27 -6.61
C TYR A 135 9.84 1.37 -5.63
N THR A 136 10.78 1.87 -4.82
CA THR A 136 10.46 2.88 -3.79
C THR A 136 10.01 4.19 -4.42
N ALA A 137 10.69 4.66 -5.46
CA ALA A 137 10.31 5.87 -6.18
C ALA A 137 8.94 5.75 -6.86
N GLY A 138 8.60 4.58 -7.40
CA GLY A 138 7.32 4.31 -8.05
C GLY A 138 6.15 4.32 -7.06
N VAL A 139 6.33 3.71 -5.89
CA VAL A 139 5.33 3.73 -4.80
C VAL A 139 5.14 5.15 -4.28
N ASP A 140 6.22 5.86 -3.97
CA ASP A 140 6.16 7.21 -3.41
C ASP A 140 5.52 8.21 -4.39
N LEU A 141 5.87 8.13 -5.68
CA LEU A 141 5.30 8.97 -6.72
C LEU A 141 3.81 8.68 -6.91
N ALA A 142 3.41 7.40 -6.93
CA ALA A 142 2.01 7.02 -7.03
C ALA A 142 1.18 7.55 -5.85
N PHE A 143 1.70 7.42 -4.63
CA PHE A 143 1.04 7.89 -3.41
C PHE A 143 0.92 9.42 -3.34
N ILE A 144 1.96 10.14 -3.75
CA ILE A 144 1.94 11.61 -3.81
C ILE A 144 0.92 12.05 -4.87
N LEU A 145 0.98 11.49 -6.08
CA LEU A 145 0.06 11.85 -7.17
C LEU A 145 -1.39 11.63 -6.76
N SER A 146 -1.73 10.48 -6.19
CA SER A 146 -3.07 10.21 -5.69
C SER A 146 -3.50 11.18 -4.58
N SER A 147 -2.58 11.57 -3.68
CA SER A 147 -2.89 12.52 -2.61
C SER A 147 -3.21 13.92 -3.15
N VAL A 148 -2.57 14.30 -4.27
CA VAL A 148 -2.82 15.56 -4.97
C VAL A 148 -4.14 15.49 -5.72
N PHE A 149 -4.38 14.43 -6.50
CA PHE A 149 -5.63 14.27 -7.26
C PHE A 149 -6.87 14.09 -6.38
N MET A 150 -6.74 13.50 -5.18
CA MET A 150 -7.84 13.38 -4.23
C MET A 150 -8.19 14.70 -3.52
N LYS A 151 -7.31 15.72 -3.58
CA LYS A 151 -7.56 17.03 -2.98
C LYS A 151 -8.30 18.00 -3.92
N GLU A 152 -8.36 17.67 -5.21
CA GLU A 152 -8.95 18.51 -6.26
C GLU A 152 -10.43 18.19 -6.54
N ASN A 153 -10.98 17.14 -5.92
CA ASN A 153 -12.41 16.78 -5.92
C ASN A 153 -13.03 17.00 -4.54
#